data_AF-A0A2I1FEW3-F1
#
_entry.id   AF-A0A2I1FEW3-F1
#
_cell.length_a   1.000
_cell.length_b   1.000
_cell.length_c   1.000
_cell.angle_alpha   90.00
_cell.angle_beta   90.00
_cell.angle_gamma   90.00
#
_symmetry.space_group_name_H-M   'P 1'
#
loop_
_entity.id
_entity.type
_entity.pdbx_description
1 polymer ?
#
loop_
_entity_poly.entity_id
_entity_poly.type
_entity_poly.pdbx_seq_one_letter_code
_entity_poly.pdbx_strand_id
1 'polypeptide(L)'
;MGDDKLRVLRNFNLAKLFDPERAALIKSLWNGFAELYDLLGEIKTDPQYFRLKAKVWYELFLKKTVIDPETNNILEQGLYRSSDVTPYIHVLVSHVWEFMLIHKRWGLNAFSCSAVEKKNHNHVCYFFKKTLKNGGNFQNKTSAICEILEHENRLLFYTQNNVSLSYPKPQNIHIL
;
A
#
# COMPACT_ATOMS: atom_id res chain seq x y z
N MET A 1 0.21 -2.18 -1.37
CA MET A 1 1.64 -1.74 -1.42
C MET A 1 2.21 -2.21 -2.74
N GLY A 2 3.07 -1.44 -3.41
CA GLY A 2 3.68 -1.86 -4.67
C GLY A 2 4.72 -2.97 -4.47
N ASP A 3 4.96 -3.78 -5.51
CA ASP A 3 5.80 -4.99 -5.45
C ASP A 3 7.23 -4.69 -4.97
N ASP A 4 7.80 -3.56 -5.40
CA ASP A 4 9.14 -3.15 -4.96
C ASP A 4 9.23 -2.94 -3.45
N LYS A 5 8.20 -2.31 -2.87
CA LYS A 5 8.13 -2.04 -1.42
C LYS A 5 7.97 -3.35 -0.64
N LEU A 6 7.16 -4.29 -1.15
CA LEU A 6 7.00 -5.62 -0.54
C LEU A 6 8.30 -6.42 -0.57
N ARG A 7 9.03 -6.34 -1.69
CA ARG A 7 10.34 -6.99 -1.85
C ARG A 7 11.35 -6.44 -0.87
N VAL A 8 11.39 -5.13 -0.65
CA VAL A 8 12.26 -4.52 0.38
C VAL A 8 11.86 -5.02 1.77
N LEU A 9 10.58 -4.90 2.12
CA LEU A 9 10.06 -5.31 3.43
C LEU A 9 10.42 -6.77 3.78
N ARG A 10 10.27 -7.69 2.81
CA ARG A 10 10.44 -9.12 3.05
C ARG A 10 11.88 -9.61 2.85
N ASN A 11 12.61 -9.07 1.88
CA ASN A 11 13.85 -9.72 1.39
C ASN A 11 15.10 -8.85 1.53
N PHE A 12 15.00 -7.59 1.98
CA PHE A 12 16.18 -6.75 2.11
C PHE A 12 17.16 -7.31 3.15
N ASN A 13 18.45 -7.38 2.77
CA ASN A 13 19.51 -7.84 3.66
C ASN A 13 20.02 -6.69 4.52
N LEU A 14 19.51 -6.60 5.75
CA LEU A 14 19.87 -5.57 6.73
C LEU A 14 21.31 -5.68 7.24
N ALA A 15 21.94 -6.85 7.15
CA ALA A 15 23.34 -7.04 7.56
C ALA A 15 24.33 -6.25 6.68
N LYS A 16 23.89 -5.70 5.54
CA LYS A 16 24.69 -4.77 4.73
C LYS A 16 24.78 -3.36 5.32
N LEU A 17 23.89 -2.99 6.25
CA LEU A 17 23.77 -1.64 6.80
C LEU A 17 24.02 -1.55 8.31
N PHE A 18 23.79 -2.65 9.03
CA PHE A 18 23.82 -2.68 10.48
C PHE A 18 24.63 -3.87 10.98
N ASP A 19 25.12 -3.76 12.22
CA ASP A 19 25.69 -4.91 12.93
C ASP A 19 24.64 -6.04 13.09
N PRO A 20 25.07 -7.28 13.36
CA PRO A 20 24.17 -8.44 13.37
C PRO A 20 22.99 -8.32 14.35
N GLU A 21 23.21 -7.76 15.54
CA GLU A 21 22.17 -7.63 16.57
C GLU A 21 21.12 -6.60 16.16
N ARG A 22 21.58 -5.42 15.72
CA ARG A 22 20.71 -4.36 15.21
C ARG A 22 19.94 -4.81 13.98
N ALA A 23 20.60 -5.51 13.04
CA ALA A 23 19.98 -6.05 11.85
C ALA A 23 18.86 -7.06 12.22
N ALA A 24 19.10 -7.95 13.17
CA ALA A 24 18.12 -8.92 13.65
C ALA A 24 16.90 -8.26 14.31
N LEU A 25 17.12 -7.20 15.10
CA LEU A 25 16.05 -6.46 15.76
C LEU A 25 15.15 -5.74 14.73
N ILE A 26 15.74 -5.01 13.78
CA ILE A 26 15.00 -4.35 12.70
C ILE A 26 14.28 -5.39 11.84
N LYS A 27 14.92 -6.54 11.56
CA LYS A 27 14.30 -7.61 10.79
C LYS A 27 13.06 -8.17 11.47
N SER A 28 13.10 -8.36 12.79
CA SER A 28 11.95 -8.78 13.58
C SER A 28 10.80 -7.78 13.48
N LEU A 29 11.08 -6.48 13.56
CA LEU A 29 10.07 -5.43 13.38
C LEU A 29 9.44 -5.48 11.97
N TRP A 30 10.26 -5.63 10.93
CA TRP A 30 9.80 -5.70 9.53
C TRP A 30 8.97 -6.96 9.26
N ASN A 31 9.40 -8.10 9.80
CA ASN A 31 8.67 -9.36 9.68
C ASN A 31 7.30 -9.27 10.39
N GLY A 32 7.24 -8.68 11.59
CA GLY A 32 5.98 -8.45 12.28
C GLY A 32 5.04 -7.52 11.51
N PHE A 33 5.58 -6.47 10.89
CA PHE A 33 4.78 -5.60 10.01
C PHE A 33 4.29 -6.34 8.75
N ALA A 34 5.13 -7.18 8.16
CA ALA A 34 4.75 -7.99 7.00
C ALA A 34 3.62 -8.98 7.35
N GLU A 35 3.68 -9.62 8.51
CA GLU A 35 2.60 -10.48 9.01
C GLU A 35 1.30 -9.70 9.16
N LEU A 36 1.32 -8.52 9.79
CA LEU A 36 0.15 -7.66 9.88
C LEU A 36 -0.39 -7.28 8.51
N TYR A 37 0.49 -6.92 7.58
CA TYR A 37 0.10 -6.55 6.23
C TYR A 37 -0.61 -7.70 5.49
N ASP A 38 -0.12 -8.93 5.65
CA ASP A 38 -0.74 -10.12 5.06
C ASP A 38 -2.13 -10.37 5.68
N LEU A 39 -2.25 -10.23 7.00
CA LEU A 39 -3.53 -10.35 7.70
C LEU A 39 -4.57 -9.29 7.27
N LEU A 40 -4.15 -8.08 6.89
CA LEU A 40 -5.06 -7.05 6.34
C LEU A 40 -5.68 -7.47 5.00
N GLY A 41 -4.92 -8.22 4.20
CA GLY A 41 -5.35 -8.68 2.87
C GLY A 41 -6.37 -9.80 2.92
N GLU A 42 -6.42 -10.55 4.02
CA GLU A 42 -7.26 -11.73 4.19
C GLU A 42 -8.63 -11.39 4.80
N ILE A 43 -9.70 -11.66 4.04
CA ILE A 43 -11.10 -11.39 4.49
C ILE A 43 -11.45 -12.20 5.75
N LYS A 44 -10.83 -13.36 5.91
CA LYS A 44 -11.12 -14.32 7.00
C LYS A 44 -10.32 -14.06 8.28
N THR A 45 -9.44 -13.06 8.29
CA THR A 45 -8.64 -12.74 9.47
C THR A 45 -9.54 -12.49 10.68
N ASP A 46 -9.24 -13.15 11.79
CA ASP A 46 -9.91 -12.89 13.05
C ASP A 46 -9.49 -11.51 13.62
N PRO A 47 -10.43 -10.61 13.92
CA PRO A 47 -10.10 -9.29 14.43
C PRO A 47 -9.33 -9.30 15.75
N GLN A 48 -9.63 -10.23 16.66
CA GLN A 48 -8.93 -10.29 17.94
C GLN A 48 -7.49 -10.80 17.77
N TYR A 49 -7.30 -11.79 16.89
CA TYR A 49 -5.97 -12.24 16.50
C TYR A 49 -5.14 -11.10 15.89
N PHE A 50 -5.74 -10.31 14.98
CA PHE A 50 -5.08 -9.13 14.41
C PHE A 50 -4.67 -8.13 15.51
N ARG A 51 -5.59 -7.82 16.44
CA ARG A 51 -5.33 -6.91 17.56
C ARG A 51 -4.14 -7.37 18.42
N LEU A 52 -4.07 -8.66 18.74
CA LEU A 52 -2.98 -9.24 19.52
C LEU A 52 -1.64 -9.09 18.79
N LYS A 53 -1.59 -9.45 17.50
CA LYS A 53 -0.39 -9.30 16.68
C LYS A 53 0.03 -7.85 16.54
N ALA A 54 -0.92 -6.93 16.35
CA ALA A 54 -0.65 -5.51 16.22
C ALA A 54 -0.06 -4.93 17.51
N LYS A 55 -0.56 -5.39 18.68
CA LYS A 55 -0.03 -5.00 19.98
C LYS A 55 1.41 -5.49 20.19
N VAL A 56 1.70 -6.77 19.88
CA VAL A 56 3.06 -7.33 19.99
C VAL A 56 4.04 -6.56 19.09
N TRP A 57 3.63 -6.28 17.86
CA TRP A 57 4.44 -5.49 16.94
C TRP A 57 4.67 -4.06 17.45
N TYR A 58 3.65 -3.43 18.03
CA TYR A 58 3.76 -2.08 18.60
C TYR A 58 4.67 -2.03 19.83
N GLU A 59 4.62 -3.04 20.70
CA GLU A 59 5.55 -3.16 21.83
C GLU A 59 7.00 -3.29 21.36
N LEU A 60 7.24 -4.06 20.29
CA LEU A 60 8.56 -4.14 19.67
C LEU A 60 8.98 -2.79 19.06
N PHE A 61 8.07 -2.10 18.35
CA PHE A 61 8.32 -0.76 17.80
C PHE A 61 8.79 0.23 18.87
N LEU A 62 8.20 0.15 20.08
CA LEU A 62 8.54 0.99 21.23
C LEU A 62 9.65 0.43 22.12
N LYS A 63 10.38 -0.61 21.70
CA LYS A 63 11.47 -1.18 22.50
C LYS A 63 12.46 -0.06 22.85
N LYS A 64 12.60 0.20 24.15
CA LYS A 64 13.45 1.27 24.68
C LYS A 64 14.93 0.88 24.61
N THR A 65 15.79 1.88 24.51
CA THR A 65 17.23 1.72 24.71
C THR A 65 17.50 1.39 26.17
N VAL A 66 18.30 0.35 26.40
CA VAL A 66 18.80 -0.03 27.71
C VAL A 66 20.18 0.58 27.88
N ILE A 67 20.37 1.32 28.97
CA ILE A 67 21.60 2.03 29.31
C ILE A 67 22.10 1.49 30.65
N ASP A 68 23.39 1.26 30.75
CA ASP A 68 24.06 0.96 32.01
C ASP A 68 24.01 2.19 32.93
N PRO A 69 23.38 2.10 34.12
CA PRO A 69 23.25 3.24 35.03
C PRO A 69 24.59 3.76 35.57
N GLU A 70 25.60 2.92 35.67
CA GLU A 70 26.90 3.26 36.27
C GLU A 70 27.86 3.86 35.24
N THR A 71 27.89 3.28 34.04
CA THR A 71 28.83 3.69 32.98
C THR A 71 28.21 4.61 31.93
N ASN A 72 26.88 4.78 31.94
CA ASN A 72 26.10 5.50 30.93
C ASN A 72 26.29 4.96 29.49
N ASN A 73 26.74 3.72 29.35
CA ASN A 73 26.92 3.05 28.06
C ASN A 73 25.60 2.42 27.59
N ILE A 74 25.37 2.41 26.27
CA ILE A 74 24.22 1.74 25.67
C ILE A 74 24.48 0.23 25.64
N LEU A 75 23.67 -0.52 26.37
CA LEU A 75 23.73 -1.99 26.41
C LEU A 75 22.90 -2.60 25.27
N GLU A 76 21.69 -2.08 25.06
CA GLU A 76 20.84 -2.47 23.93
C GLU A 76 20.22 -1.23 23.31
N GLN A 77 20.43 -1.01 22.02
CA GLN A 77 19.80 0.10 21.33
C GLN A 77 18.34 -0.22 21.01
N GLY A 78 17.41 0.62 21.48
CA GLY A 78 15.98 0.53 21.19
C GLY A 78 15.64 0.89 19.74
N LEU A 79 14.34 0.86 19.41
CA LEU A 79 13.82 1.19 18.07
C LEU A 79 13.30 2.63 18.02
N TYR A 80 12.02 2.85 18.30
CA TYR A 80 11.35 4.14 18.16
C TYR A 80 10.70 4.59 19.46
N ARG A 81 10.38 5.89 19.54
CA ARG A 81 9.69 6.51 20.68
C ARG A 81 8.19 6.61 20.42
N SER A 82 7.42 6.84 21.48
CA SER A 82 5.99 7.13 21.35
C SER A 82 5.70 8.39 20.53
N SER A 83 6.62 9.36 20.51
CA SER A 83 6.54 10.56 19.67
C SER A 83 6.66 10.25 18.16
N ASP A 84 7.22 9.10 17.80
CA ASP A 84 7.48 8.71 16.41
C ASP A 84 6.28 7.96 15.80
N VAL A 85 5.21 7.77 16.58
CA VAL A 85 3.98 7.10 16.15
C VAL A 85 3.24 7.99 15.17
N THR A 86 3.22 7.57 13.91
CA THR A 86 2.45 8.26 12.87
C THR A 86 0.95 7.96 12.99
N PRO A 87 0.07 8.80 12.41
CA PRO A 87 -1.37 8.53 12.38
C PRO A 87 -1.72 7.16 11.80
N TYR A 88 -0.98 6.69 10.78
CA TYR A 88 -1.19 5.36 10.20
C TYR A 88 -0.84 4.22 11.17
N ILE A 89 0.22 4.36 11.98
CA ILE A 89 0.57 3.38 13.01
C ILE A 89 -0.51 3.36 14.09
N HIS A 90 -0.97 4.53 14.53
CA HIS A 90 -2.05 4.61 15.51
C HIS A 90 -3.33 3.91 14.99
N VAL A 91 -3.76 4.21 13.77
CA VAL A 91 -4.92 3.55 13.15
C VAL A 91 -4.71 2.05 13.04
N LEU A 92 -3.54 1.60 12.57
CA LEU A 92 -3.20 0.19 12.42
C LEU A 92 -3.36 -0.59 13.73
N VAL A 93 -2.85 -0.06 14.83
CA VAL A 93 -2.79 -0.77 16.12
C VAL A 93 -4.08 -0.60 16.92
N SER A 94 -4.73 0.57 16.85
CA SER A 94 -5.87 0.90 17.70
C SER A 94 -7.22 0.59 17.05
N HIS A 95 -7.38 0.82 15.74
CA HIS A 95 -8.71 0.93 15.10
C HIS A 95 -8.98 -0.12 14.03
N VAL A 96 -7.95 -0.66 13.38
CA VAL A 96 -8.17 -1.61 12.27
C VAL A 96 -8.95 -2.84 12.71
N TRP A 97 -8.68 -3.40 13.89
CA TRP A 97 -9.42 -4.58 14.36
C TRP A 97 -10.92 -4.28 14.57
N GLU A 98 -11.28 -3.10 15.06
CA GLU A 98 -12.68 -2.67 15.19
C GLU A 98 -13.33 -2.54 13.82
N PHE A 99 -12.60 -1.96 12.87
CA PHE A 99 -13.05 -1.83 11.50
C PHE A 99 -13.29 -3.20 10.84
N MET A 100 -12.39 -4.17 11.06
CA MET A 100 -12.55 -5.54 10.58
C MET A 100 -13.78 -6.22 11.19
N LEU A 101 -14.08 -5.94 12.47
CA LEU A 101 -15.26 -6.48 13.15
C LEU A 101 -16.56 -5.91 12.54
N ILE A 102 -16.63 -4.60 12.32
CA ILE A 102 -17.81 -3.91 11.76
C ILE A 102 -18.02 -4.31 10.29
N HIS A 103 -16.94 -4.40 9.50
CA HIS A 103 -17.00 -4.63 8.06
C HIS A 103 -16.61 -6.05 7.61
N LYS A 104 -16.78 -7.03 8.50
CA LYS A 104 -16.40 -8.44 8.27
C LYS A 104 -16.97 -9.03 6.98
N ARG A 105 -18.16 -8.58 6.55
CA ARG A 105 -18.81 -9.02 5.30
C ARG A 105 -18.01 -8.66 4.05
N TRP A 106 -17.43 -7.46 4.00
CA TRP A 106 -16.79 -6.91 2.80
C TRP A 106 -15.26 -7.02 2.86
N GLY A 107 -14.70 -7.06 4.06
CA GLY A 107 -13.26 -7.00 4.27
C GLY A 107 -12.68 -5.61 3.99
N LEU A 108 -11.43 -5.40 4.43
CA LEU A 108 -10.74 -4.12 4.28
C LEU A 108 -10.48 -3.73 2.81
N ASN A 109 -10.21 -4.72 1.96
CA ASN A 109 -9.89 -4.48 0.55
C ASN A 109 -11.02 -3.78 -0.23
N ALA A 110 -12.28 -3.97 0.18
CA ALA A 110 -13.43 -3.29 -0.44
C ALA A 110 -13.40 -1.75 -0.25
N PHE A 111 -12.69 -1.27 0.77
CA PHE A 111 -12.53 0.15 1.07
C PHE A 111 -11.20 0.72 0.55
N SER A 112 -10.44 -0.08 -0.21
CA SER A 112 -9.17 0.36 -0.79
C SER A 112 -9.40 1.32 -1.96
N CYS A 113 -8.62 2.40 -2.00
CA CYS A 113 -8.57 3.30 -3.16
C CYS A 113 -7.77 2.73 -4.35
N SER A 114 -7.25 1.49 -4.26
CA SER A 114 -6.41 0.90 -5.31
C SER A 114 -7.08 0.84 -6.69
N ALA A 115 -8.39 0.57 -6.74
CA ALA A 115 -9.14 0.57 -8.00
C ALA A 115 -9.22 1.98 -8.62
N VAL A 116 -9.40 3.01 -7.79
CA VAL A 116 -9.44 4.41 -8.21
C VAL A 116 -8.07 4.87 -8.71
N GLU A 117 -7.00 4.53 -7.98
CA GLU A 117 -5.61 4.79 -8.38
C GLU A 117 -5.27 4.13 -9.73
N LYS A 118 -5.67 2.87 -9.92
CA LYS A 118 -5.49 2.16 -11.20
C LYS A 118 -6.28 2.80 -12.33
N LYS A 119 -7.52 3.23 -12.08
CA LYS A 119 -8.34 3.95 -13.06
C LYS A 119 -7.68 5.27 -13.44
N ASN A 120 -7.20 6.04 -12.47
CA ASN A 120 -6.47 7.28 -12.69
C ASN A 120 -5.20 7.05 -13.54
N HIS A 121 -4.40 6.02 -13.20
CA HIS A 121 -3.22 5.66 -13.98
C HIS A 121 -3.56 5.31 -15.44
N ASN A 122 -4.63 4.53 -15.65
CA ASN A 122 -5.10 4.19 -17.00
C ASN A 122 -5.53 5.45 -17.75
N HIS A 123 -6.31 6.34 -17.12
CA HIS A 123 -6.75 7.59 -17.75
C HIS A 123 -5.56 8.46 -18.18
N VAL A 124 -4.58 8.64 -17.30
CA VAL A 124 -3.33 9.34 -17.60
C VAL A 124 -2.60 8.68 -18.78
N CYS A 125 -2.47 7.35 -18.77
CA CYS A 125 -1.78 6.61 -19.82
C CYS A 125 -2.49 6.64 -21.19
N TYR A 126 -3.83 6.62 -21.22
CA TYR A 126 -4.59 6.58 -22.47
C TYR A 126 -4.84 7.97 -23.08
N PHE A 127 -5.22 8.95 -22.26
CA PHE A 127 -5.73 10.24 -22.75
C PHE A 127 -4.73 11.39 -22.62
N PHE A 128 -3.79 11.30 -21.67
CA PHE A 128 -2.85 12.37 -21.36
C PHE A 128 -1.41 12.11 -21.81
N LYS A 129 -1.03 10.85 -22.11
CA LYS A 129 0.28 10.55 -22.73
C LYS A 129 0.38 10.97 -24.20
N LYS A 130 -0.72 11.37 -24.86
CA LYS A 130 -0.72 11.87 -26.24
C LYS A 130 -0.47 13.39 -26.27
N THR A 131 0.73 13.76 -26.74
CA THR A 131 1.33 15.03 -27.26
C THR A 131 0.74 16.43 -27.06
N LEU A 132 -0.40 16.67 -26.40
CA LEU A 132 -0.90 18.03 -26.16
C LEU A 132 -0.87 18.38 -24.68
N LYS A 133 -0.58 19.65 -24.38
CA LYS A 133 -0.49 20.23 -23.02
C LYS A 133 -1.77 20.02 -22.18
N ASN A 134 -2.89 19.70 -22.83
CA ASN A 134 -4.20 19.43 -22.24
C ASN A 134 -4.69 17.97 -22.47
N GLY A 135 -3.87 17.08 -23.04
CA GLY A 135 -4.29 15.77 -23.55
C GLY A 135 -5.26 15.85 -24.74
N GLY A 136 -5.67 14.68 -25.26
CA GLY A 136 -6.63 14.55 -26.37
C GLY A 136 -6.03 14.39 -27.76
N ASN A 137 -6.89 14.08 -28.74
CA ASN A 137 -6.51 13.84 -30.13
C ASN A 137 -6.51 15.14 -30.96
N PHE A 138 -5.34 15.50 -31.50
CA PHE A 138 -5.16 16.65 -32.38
C PHE A 138 -6.05 16.61 -33.63
N GLN A 139 -6.31 15.42 -34.18
CA GLN A 139 -7.13 15.26 -35.38
C GLN A 139 -8.61 15.56 -35.13
N ASN A 140 -9.12 15.21 -33.95
CA ASN A 140 -10.53 15.36 -33.59
C ASN A 140 -10.83 16.66 -32.83
N LYS A 141 -9.79 17.44 -32.46
CA LYS A 141 -9.89 18.66 -31.62
C LYS A 141 -10.67 18.45 -30.32
N THR A 142 -10.66 17.23 -29.79
CA THR A 142 -11.35 16.85 -28.56
C THR A 142 -10.44 17.03 -27.36
N SER A 143 -10.98 17.58 -26.27
CA SER A 143 -10.28 17.59 -24.99
C SER A 143 -10.21 16.18 -24.41
N ALA A 144 -9.18 15.87 -23.62
CA ALA A 144 -9.08 14.59 -22.92
C ALA A 144 -10.31 14.28 -22.04
N ILE A 145 -10.95 15.32 -21.49
CA ILE A 145 -12.16 15.17 -20.67
C ILE A 145 -13.32 14.63 -21.51
N CYS A 146 -13.55 15.19 -22.71
CA CYS A 146 -14.59 14.70 -23.62
C CYS A 146 -14.32 13.24 -24.02
N GLU A 147 -13.07 12.90 -24.33
CA GLU A 147 -12.69 11.53 -24.70
C GLU A 147 -12.90 10.53 -23.54
N ILE A 148 -12.57 10.92 -22.31
CA ILE A 148 -12.84 10.11 -21.12
C ILE A 148 -14.35 9.90 -20.93
N LEU A 149 -15.14 10.97 -21.00
CA LEU A 149 -16.60 10.89 -20.83
C LEU A 149 -17.24 9.97 -21.89
N GLU A 150 -16.85 10.12 -23.16
CA GLU A 150 -17.33 9.25 -24.24
C GLU A 150 -16.91 7.79 -24.03
N HIS A 151 -15.66 7.56 -23.65
CA HIS A 151 -15.14 6.21 -23.41
C HIS A 151 -15.88 5.51 -22.27
N GLU A 152 -16.05 6.20 -21.14
CA GLU A 152 -16.73 5.66 -19.96
C GLU A 152 -18.22 5.43 -20.24
N ASN A 153 -18.90 6.34 -20.95
CA ASN A 153 -20.30 6.17 -21.33
C ASN A 153 -20.50 4.96 -22.26
N ARG A 154 -19.61 4.76 -23.24
CA ARG A 154 -19.64 3.57 -24.11
C ARG A 154 -19.41 2.30 -23.30
N LEU A 155 -18.43 2.30 -22.39
CA LEU A 155 -18.14 1.15 -21.53
C LEU A 155 -19.36 0.78 -20.66
N LEU A 156 -20.03 1.77 -20.08
CA LEU A 156 -21.27 1.58 -19.32
C LEU A 156 -22.38 0.97 -20.18
N PHE A 157 -22.62 1.53 -21.37
CA PHE A 157 -23.61 1.01 -22.31
C PHE A 157 -23.35 -0.46 -22.66
N TYR A 158 -22.11 -0.81 -23.05
CA TYR A 158 -21.79 -2.18 -23.42
C TYR A 158 -21.89 -3.16 -22.25
N THR A 159 -21.50 -2.72 -21.04
CA THR A 159 -21.61 -3.52 -19.81
C THR A 159 -23.07 -3.80 -19.48
N GLN A 160 -23.94 -2.79 -19.56
CA GLN A 160 -25.38 -2.94 -19.26
C GLN A 160 -26.11 -3.81 -20.30
N ASN A 161 -25.66 -3.76 -21.56
CA ASN A 161 -26.29 -4.47 -22.67
C ASN A 161 -25.61 -5.82 -23.00
N ASN A 162 -24.67 -6.30 -22.19
CA ASN A 162 -23.91 -7.55 -22.40
C ASN A 162 -23.27 -7.67 -23.80
N VAL A 163 -22.80 -6.56 -24.35
CA VAL A 163 -22.15 -6.53 -25.67
C VAL A 163 -20.65 -6.77 -25.49
N SER A 164 -20.09 -7.72 -26.24
CA SER A 164 -18.65 -8.04 -26.23
C SER A 164 -17.81 -6.82 -26.66
N LEU A 165 -16.81 -6.51 -25.85
CA LEU A 165 -15.84 -5.45 -26.11
C LEU A 165 -14.58 -6.02 -26.74
N SER A 166 -14.37 -5.73 -28.03
CA SER A 166 -13.08 -5.89 -28.70
C SER A 166 -12.31 -4.57 -28.59
N TYR A 167 -11.41 -4.46 -27.61
CA TYR A 167 -10.49 -3.33 -27.55
C TYR A 167 -9.13 -3.72 -28.13
N PRO A 168 -8.51 -2.88 -28.97
CA PRO A 168 -7.09 -3.00 -29.25
C PRO A 168 -6.31 -2.82 -27.95
N LYS A 169 -5.36 -3.71 -27.67
CA LYS A 169 -4.45 -3.55 -26.52
C LYS A 169 -3.68 -2.22 -26.64
N PRO A 170 -3.33 -1.57 -25.51
CA PRO A 170 -2.49 -0.38 -25.52
C PRO A 170 -1.20 -0.66 -26.30
N GLN A 171 -0.91 0.19 -27.30
CA GLN A 171 0.33 0.11 -28.04
C GLN A 171 1.48 0.60 -27.16
N ASN A 172 2.37 -0.32 -26.80
CA ASN A 172 3.65 0.03 -26.17
C ASN A 172 4.57 0.58 -27.26
N ILE A 173 4.88 1.87 -27.18
CA ILE A 173 5.89 2.47 -28.04
C ILE A 173 7.24 2.30 -27.32
N HIS A 174 8.12 1.49 -27.89
CA HIS A 174 9.52 1.43 -27.48
C HIS A 174 10.23 2.66 -28.07
N ILE A 175 10.76 3.52 -27.20
CA ILE A 175 11.66 4.59 -27.61
C ILE A 175 13.06 3.96 -27.69
N LEU A 176 13.60 3.89 -28.91
CA LEU A 176 14.97 3.48 -29.22
C LEU A 176 15.96 4.58 -28.82
#